data_AF-A0A257QD00-F1
#
_entry.id   AF-A0A257QD00-F1
#
_cell.length_a   1.000
_cell.length_b   1.000
_cell.length_c   1.000
_cell.angle_alpha   90.00
_cell.angle_beta   90.00
_cell.angle_gamma   90.00
#
_symmetry.space_group_name_H-M   'P 1'
#
loop_
_entity.id
_entity.type
_entity.pdbx_description
1 polymer ?
#
loop_
_entity_poly.entity_id
_entity_poly.type
_entity_poly.pdbx_seq_one_letter_code
_entity_poly.pdbx_strand_id
1 'polypeptide(L)'
;WVLDYSKKRGFVTKSSLMLGLGEQEDELKQALQDLRKVDCNILTLGQYLQPSPKHAPIERWVTPEEFAFWKQYGLSIGFGVVESGPLVRSSYHAEEQSAHYGLGEGAHPESVISA
;
A
#
# COMPACT_ATOMS: atom_id res chain seq x y z
N TRP A 1 -8.49 10.78 -8.07
CA TRP A 1 -9.95 10.60 -8.26
C TRP A 1 -10.45 9.18 -7.96
N VAL A 2 -9.72 8.09 -8.28
CA VAL A 2 -10.29 6.71 -8.20
C VAL A 2 -10.45 6.28 -6.74
N LEU A 3 -9.36 6.37 -5.97
CA LEU A 3 -9.36 5.95 -4.56
C LEU A 3 -10.34 6.77 -3.73
N ASP A 4 -10.34 8.09 -3.89
CA ASP A 4 -11.32 8.98 -3.26
C ASP A 4 -12.77 8.62 -3.61
N TYR A 5 -13.05 8.32 -4.89
CA TYR A 5 -14.38 7.90 -5.34
C TYR A 5 -14.85 6.59 -4.69
N SER A 6 -13.96 5.60 -4.59
CA SER A 6 -14.25 4.33 -3.90
C SER A 6 -14.41 4.54 -2.39
N LYS A 7 -13.54 5.35 -1.80
CA LYS A 7 -13.55 5.62 -0.37
C LYS A 7 -14.84 6.32 0.09
N LYS A 8 -15.32 7.31 -0.69
CA LYS A 8 -16.62 7.99 -0.46
C LYS A 8 -17.84 7.06 -0.51
N ARG A 9 -17.69 5.84 -1.01
CA ARG A 9 -18.73 4.79 -1.05
C ARG A 9 -18.57 3.76 0.06
N GLY A 10 -17.65 3.98 1.00
CA GLY A 10 -17.42 3.08 2.14
C GLY A 10 -16.51 1.89 1.83
N PHE A 11 -15.90 1.82 0.65
CA PHE A 11 -14.97 0.73 0.35
C PHE A 11 -13.64 0.92 1.08
N VAL A 12 -13.08 -0.19 1.56
CA VAL A 12 -11.67 -0.27 1.97
C VAL A 12 -10.81 -0.15 0.71
N THR A 13 -9.85 0.77 0.75
CA THR A 13 -9.01 1.07 -0.42
C THR A 13 -7.56 0.67 -0.19
N LYS A 14 -6.93 0.18 -1.26
CA LYS A 14 -5.54 -0.26 -1.25
C LYS A 14 -4.79 0.40 -2.39
N SER A 15 -3.54 0.75 -2.14
CA SER A 15 -2.61 1.19 -3.18
C SER A 15 -1.23 0.59 -3.00
N SER A 16 -0.48 0.55 -4.10
CA SER A 16 0.83 -0.07 -4.18
C SER A 16 1.80 0.84 -4.92
N LEU A 17 3.02 0.97 -4.41
CA LEU A 17 4.12 1.65 -5.11
C LEU A 17 5.31 0.69 -5.25
N MET A 18 6.00 0.79 -6.38
CA MET A 18 7.27 0.10 -6.61
C MET A 18 8.42 1.08 -6.48
N LEU A 19 9.43 0.72 -5.71
CA LEU A 19 10.63 1.53 -5.47
C LEU A 19 11.79 1.03 -6.31
N GLY A 20 12.74 1.91 -6.62
CA GLY A 20 13.90 1.57 -7.45
C GLY A 20 13.78 1.99 -8.92
N LEU A 21 12.87 2.90 -9.24
CA LEU A 21 12.66 3.48 -10.57
C LEU A 21 13.26 4.89 -10.73
N GLY A 22 13.97 5.37 -9.71
CA GLY A 22 14.62 6.69 -9.69
C GLY A 22 13.86 7.73 -8.85
N GLU A 23 12.84 7.29 -8.11
CA GLU A 23 12.08 8.14 -7.19
C GLU A 23 12.97 8.67 -6.05
N GLN A 24 12.75 9.92 -5.67
CA GLN A 24 13.41 10.54 -4.52
C GLN A 24 12.57 10.38 -3.24
N GLU A 25 13.22 10.52 -2.08
CA GLU A 25 12.53 10.35 -0.79
C GLU A 25 11.39 11.35 -0.56
N ASP A 26 11.55 12.58 -1.01
CA ASP A 26 10.54 13.64 -0.91
C ASP A 26 9.34 13.36 -1.81
N GLU A 27 9.57 12.85 -3.03
CA GLU A 27 8.51 12.37 -3.92
C GLU A 27 7.73 11.21 -3.29
N LEU A 28 8.43 10.26 -2.67
CA LEU A 28 7.80 9.14 -1.98
C LEU A 28 7.00 9.62 -0.75
N LYS A 29 7.57 10.51 0.09
CA LYS A 29 6.85 11.13 1.21
C LYS A 29 5.59 11.84 0.73
N GLN A 30 5.68 12.60 -0.35
CA GLN A 30 4.56 13.33 -0.94
C GLN A 30 3.49 12.36 -1.45
N ALA A 31 3.87 11.31 -2.19
CA ALA A 31 2.94 10.30 -2.69
C ALA A 31 2.20 9.60 -1.54
N LEU A 32 2.89 9.24 -0.45
CA LEU A 32 2.27 8.63 0.72
C LEU A 32 1.31 9.58 1.43
N GLN A 33 1.67 10.86 1.56
CA GLN A 33 0.78 11.88 2.11
C GLN A 33 -0.46 12.08 1.23
N ASP A 34 -0.32 12.06 -0.10
CA ASP A 34 -1.45 12.22 -1.03
C ASP A 34 -2.40 11.02 -0.99
N LEU A 35 -1.88 9.81 -0.83
CA LEU A 35 -2.69 8.62 -0.55
C LEU A 35 -3.45 8.73 0.78
N ARG A 36 -2.82 9.33 1.81
CA ARG A 36 -3.50 9.57 3.10
C ARG A 36 -4.54 10.70 3.04
N LYS A 37 -4.35 11.73 2.22
CA LYS A 37 -5.36 12.79 2.00
C LYS A 37 -6.69 12.23 1.47
N VAL A 38 -6.67 11.11 0.77
CA VAL A 38 -7.87 10.40 0.29
C VAL A 38 -8.27 9.21 1.18
N ASP A 39 -7.71 9.13 2.38
CA ASP A 39 -7.91 8.08 3.38
C ASP A 39 -7.74 6.64 2.84
N CYS A 40 -6.67 6.43 2.07
CA CYS A 40 -6.29 5.09 1.60
C CYS A 40 -5.91 4.18 2.77
N ASN A 41 -6.55 3.01 2.88
CA ASN A 41 -6.45 2.14 4.06
C ASN A 41 -5.17 1.30 4.12
N ILE A 42 -4.80 0.71 2.98
CA ILE A 42 -3.73 -0.28 2.87
C ILE A 42 -2.68 0.22 1.90
N LEU A 43 -1.41 0.18 2.31
CA LEU A 43 -0.26 0.49 1.48
C LEU A 43 0.61 -0.76 1.29
N THR A 44 1.10 -0.97 0.08
CA THR A 44 2.20 -1.92 -0.16
C THR A 44 3.37 -1.26 -0.89
N LEU A 45 4.58 -1.47 -0.39
CA LEU A 45 5.83 -1.01 -1.02
C LEU A 45 6.68 -2.22 -1.38
N GLY A 46 7.03 -2.33 -2.67
CA GLY A 46 7.85 -3.43 -3.18
C GLY A 46 9.02 -2.95 -4.04
N GLN A 47 10.04 -3.77 -4.22
CA GLN A 47 11.12 -3.47 -5.17
C GLN A 47 10.60 -3.64 -6.60
N TYR A 48 10.85 -2.64 -7.44
CA TYR A 48 10.74 -2.78 -8.87
C TYR A 48 11.76 -3.82 -9.37
N LEU A 49 11.25 -4.87 -10.00
CA LEU A 49 12.07 -5.86 -10.69
C LEU A 49 11.84 -5.72 -12.18
N GLN A 50 12.89 -5.36 -12.90
CA GLN A 50 12.87 -5.24 -14.35
C GLN A 50 12.50 -6.61 -14.97
N PRO A 51 11.34 -6.75 -15.66
CA PRO A 51 10.92 -8.04 -16.20
C PRO A 51 11.80 -8.53 -17.36
N SER A 52 12.34 -7.60 -18.15
CA SER A 52 13.26 -7.88 -19.25
C SER A 52 14.05 -6.63 -19.62
N PRO A 53 15.16 -6.74 -20.38
CA PRO A 53 16.01 -5.60 -20.76
C PRO A 53 15.31 -4.49 -21.56
N LYS A 54 14.09 -4.72 -22.06
CA LYS A 54 13.28 -3.72 -22.77
C LYS A 54 12.50 -2.79 -21.84
N HIS A 55 12.39 -3.13 -20.56
CA HIS A 55 11.70 -2.32 -19.56
C HIS A 55 12.68 -1.33 -18.92
N ALA A 56 12.14 -0.37 -18.16
CA ALA A 56 12.97 0.58 -17.41
C ALA A 56 14.07 -0.15 -16.62
N PRO A 57 15.31 0.36 -16.60
CA PRO A 57 16.34 -0.20 -15.77
C PRO A 57 15.99 -0.01 -14.29
N ILE A 58 16.58 -0.85 -13.44
CA ILE A 58 16.52 -0.63 -11.99
C ILE A 58 17.53 0.47 -11.68
N GLU A 59 17.04 1.61 -11.21
CA GLU A 59 17.88 2.76 -10.81
C GLU A 59 18.55 2.52 -9.46
N ARG A 60 17.82 1.90 -8.52
CA ARG A 60 18.39 1.50 -7.22
C ARG A 60 17.75 0.25 -6.64
N TRP A 61 18.54 -0.47 -5.84
CA TRP A 61 18.08 -1.55 -4.98
C TRP A 61 17.85 -1.00 -3.57
N VAL A 62 16.59 -0.95 -3.15
CA VAL A 62 16.22 -0.41 -1.84
C VAL A 62 16.57 -1.41 -0.75
N THR A 63 17.21 -0.95 0.33
CA THR A 63 17.65 -1.84 1.40
C THR A 63 16.48 -2.30 2.29
N PRO A 64 16.61 -3.44 3.00
CA PRO A 64 15.62 -3.85 4.00
C PRO A 64 15.35 -2.78 5.07
N GLU A 65 16.37 -2.02 5.48
CA GLU A 65 16.27 -0.96 6.48
C GLU A 65 15.42 0.21 5.96
N GLU A 66 15.60 0.58 4.68
CA GLU A 66 14.76 1.59 4.04
C GLU A 66 13.30 1.13 3.94
N PHE A 67 13.05 -0.12 3.54
CA PHE A 67 11.68 -0.66 3.55
C PHE A 67 11.07 -0.64 4.96
N ALA A 68 11.85 -0.97 5.99
CA ALA A 68 11.41 -0.91 7.38
C ALA A 68 11.10 0.54 7.80
N PHE A 69 11.95 1.50 7.42
CA PHE A 69 11.70 2.93 7.63
C PHE A 69 10.37 3.37 7.00
N TRP A 70 10.14 3.04 5.73
CA TRP A 70 8.90 3.42 5.04
C TRP A 70 7.66 2.74 5.62
N LYS A 71 7.80 1.51 6.14
CA LYS A 71 6.72 0.84 6.89
C LYS A 71 6.33 1.66 8.11
N GLN A 72 7.31 2.06 8.92
CA GLN A 72 7.08 2.86 10.14
C GLN A 72 6.53 4.24 9.80
N TYR A 73 7.05 4.89 8.75
CA TYR A 73 6.54 6.17 8.29
C TYR A 73 5.08 6.07 7.82
N GLY A 74 4.74 5.07 7.00
CA GLY A 74 3.36 4.86 6.55
C GLY A 74 2.39 4.65 7.72
N LEU A 75 2.78 3.83 8.69
CA LEU A 75 1.98 3.62 9.91
C LEU A 75 1.83 4.91 10.72
N SER A 76 2.90 5.71 10.86
CA SER A 76 2.86 6.95 11.66
C SER A 76 1.97 8.04 11.05
N ILE A 77 1.78 8.04 9.72
CA ILE A 77 0.86 8.96 9.02
C ILE A 77 -0.56 8.38 8.83
N GLY A 78 -0.85 7.24 9.45
CA GLY A 78 -2.21 6.72 9.62
C GLY A 78 -2.70 5.73 8.57
N PHE A 79 -1.82 5.06 7.82
CA PHE A 79 -2.24 3.83 7.13
C PHE A 79 -2.56 2.75 8.17
N GLY A 80 -3.68 2.04 8.01
CA GLY A 80 -4.05 0.97 8.94
C GLY A 80 -3.24 -0.31 8.71
N VAL A 81 -2.82 -0.57 7.47
CA VAL A 81 -1.90 -1.66 7.14
C VAL A 81 -0.84 -1.19 6.16
N VAL A 82 0.42 -1.54 6.44
CA VAL A 82 1.56 -1.28 5.56
C VAL A 82 2.39 -2.54 5.40
N GLU A 83 2.42 -3.08 4.18
CA GLU A 83 3.42 -4.10 3.81
C GLU A 83 4.54 -3.47 3.03
N SER A 84 5.78 -3.72 3.43
CA SER A 84 6.94 -3.04 2.86
C SER A 84 8.12 -4.00 2.87
N GLY A 85 8.67 -4.31 1.69
CA GLY A 85 9.81 -5.19 1.57
C GLY A 85 10.13 -5.53 0.11
N PRO A 86 11.33 -6.06 -0.17
CA PRO A 86 11.81 -6.25 -1.55
C PRO A 86 10.86 -7.10 -2.42
N LEU A 87 10.31 -8.18 -1.83
CA LEU A 87 9.45 -9.12 -2.54
C LEU A 87 7.95 -8.85 -2.34
N VAL A 88 7.57 -7.80 -1.61
CA VAL A 88 6.16 -7.45 -1.42
C VAL A 88 5.53 -7.12 -2.76
N ARG A 89 4.32 -7.63 -2.96
CA ARG A 89 3.46 -7.37 -4.13
C ARG A 89 2.07 -6.99 -3.67
N SER A 90 1.27 -6.49 -4.59
CA SER A 90 -0.09 -6.02 -4.31
C SER A 90 -1.01 -7.10 -3.72
N SER A 91 -0.74 -8.39 -3.92
CA SER A 91 -1.53 -9.49 -3.34
C SER A 91 -0.89 -10.11 -2.09
N TYR A 92 0.31 -9.70 -1.69
CA TYR A 92 0.98 -10.26 -0.51
C TYR A 92 0.16 -9.97 0.75
N HIS A 93 -0.21 -11.03 1.48
CA HIS A 93 -1.06 -11.02 2.67
C HIS A 93 -2.42 -10.30 2.48
N ALA A 94 -2.97 -10.32 1.26
CA ALA A 94 -4.25 -9.66 0.97
C ALA A 94 -5.43 -10.21 1.77
N GLU A 95 -5.42 -11.51 2.07
CA GLU A 95 -6.45 -12.15 2.89
C GLU A 95 -6.43 -11.65 4.34
N GLU A 96 -5.25 -11.60 4.96
CA GLU A 96 -5.05 -11.05 6.32
C GLU A 96 -5.46 -9.58 6.38
N GLN A 97 -5.13 -8.81 5.35
CA GLN A 97 -5.55 -7.40 5.23
C GLN A 97 -7.06 -7.27 5.10
N SER A 98 -7.70 -8.13 4.31
CA SER A 98 -9.17 -8.16 4.18
C SER A 98 -9.82 -8.47 5.52
N ALA A 99 -9.32 -9.49 6.22
CA ALA A 99 -9.77 -9.88 7.55
C ALA A 99 -9.59 -8.75 8.59
N HIS A 100 -8.47 -8.01 8.55
CA HIS A 100 -8.23 -6.85 9.42
C HIS A 100 -9.32 -5.78 9.31
N TYR A 101 -9.91 -5.62 8.11
CA TYR A 101 -11.03 -4.71 7.87
C TYR A 101 -12.41 -5.40 7.91
N GLY A 102 -12.49 -6.64 8.38
CA GLY A 102 -13.75 -7.38 8.48
C GLY A 102 -14.37 -7.78 7.13
N LEU A 103 -13.55 -7.91 6.09
CA LEU A 103 -13.95 -8.24 4.72
C LEU A 103 -13.59 -9.70 4.30
N GLY A 104 -13.25 -10.57 5.27
CA GLY A 104 -12.93 -11.99 5.00
C GLY A 104 -14.14 -12.83 4.60
N GLU A 105 -13.91 -14.01 4.01
CA GLU A 105 -15.00 -14.95 3.68
C GLU A 105 -15.81 -15.30 4.95
N GLY A 106 -17.11 -14.96 4.92
CA GLY A 106 -18.02 -15.06 6.06
C GLY A 106 -18.55 -13.72 6.59
N ALA A 107 -18.01 -12.58 6.13
CA ALA A 107 -18.54 -11.25 6.44
C ALA A 107 -19.83 -10.99 5.64
N HIS A 108 -20.96 -11.46 6.15
CA HIS A 108 -22.27 -11.03 5.69
C HIS A 108 -22.44 -9.52 5.94
N PRO A 109 -22.95 -8.73 4.96
CA PRO A 109 -23.13 -7.29 5.12
C PRO A 109 -24.14 -6.86 6.21
N GLU A 110 -24.84 -7.80 6.85
CA GLU A 110 -25.80 -7.53 7.92
C GLU A 110 -25.17 -7.45 9.33
N SER A 111 -23.91 -7.85 9.52
CA SER A 111 -23.28 -7.86 10.86
C SER A 111 -22.74 -6.51 11.35
N VAL A 112 -22.79 -5.46 10.52
CA VAL A 112 -22.19 -4.14 10.83
C VAL A 112 -23.23 -3.11 11.34
N ILE A 113 -24.52 -3.46 11.42
CA ILE A 113 -25.59 -2.54 11.90
C ILE A 113 -26.08 -2.85 13.33
N SER A 114 -25.33 -3.61 14.13
CA SER A 114 -25.74 -3.89 15.52
C SER A 114 -24.56 -4.14 16.45
N ALA A 115 -24.02 -3.07 17.04
CA ALA A 115 -23.56 -2.96 18.43
C ALA A 115 -22.96 -1.57 18.69
#